data_AF-A0A1G1ALL5-F1
#
_entry.id   AF-A0A1G1ALL5-F1
#
_cell.length_a   1.000
_cell.length_b   1.000
_cell.length_c   1.000
_cell.angle_alpha   90.00
_cell.angle_beta   90.00
_cell.angle_gamma   90.00
#
_symmetry.space_group_name_H-M   'P 1'
#
loop_
_entity.id
_entity.type
_entity.pdbx_description
1 polymer ?
#
loop_
_entity_poly.entity_id
_entity_poly.type
_entity_poly.pdbx_seq_one_letter_code
_entity_poly.pdbx_strand_id
1 'polypeptide(L)' 'MNTSKPKLPTKELKAWLKGRKGWNHNEWLALLRDLRGKGYGQFTDTQEGRDSIGKFLEANRSK' A
#
# COMPACT_ATOMS: atom_id res chain seq x y z
N MET A 1 2.18 -2.74 -27.59
CA MET A 1 2.50 -3.11 -26.18
C MET A 1 1.67 -2.21 -25.27
N ASN A 2 0.57 -2.71 -24.69
CA ASN A 2 -0.22 -1.93 -23.73
C ASN A 2 0.58 -1.78 -22.43
N THR A 3 1.36 -0.71 -22.33
CA THR A 3 2.06 -0.31 -21.09
C THR A 3 1.06 0.28 -20.10
N SER A 4 0.10 -0.54 -19.68
CA SER A 4 -0.81 -0.16 -18.60
C SER A 4 0.01 -0.15 -17.32
N LYS A 5 0.58 1.03 -16.98
CA LYS A 5 1.28 1.24 -15.71
C LYS A 5 0.46 0.62 -14.59
N PRO A 6 1.04 -0.27 -13.77
CA PRO A 6 0.29 -0.87 -12.70
C PRO A 6 -0.24 0.22 -11.78
N LYS A 7 -1.52 0.10 -11.43
CA LYS A 7 -2.21 1.09 -10.58
C LYS A 7 -2.06 0.66 -9.13
N LEU A 8 -1.63 1.61 -8.28
CA LEU A 8 -1.57 1.40 -6.84
C LEU A 8 -2.94 0.94 -6.31
N PRO A 9 -2.96 0.03 -5.31
CA PRO A 9 -4.19 -0.47 -4.69
C PRO A 9 -4.83 0.57 -3.75
N THR A 10 -5.17 1.75 -4.27
CA THR A 10 -5.69 2.87 -3.46
C THR A 10 -6.95 2.53 -2.68
N LYS A 11 -7.81 1.65 -3.21
CA LYS A 11 -9.00 1.15 -2.51
C LYS A 11 -8.64 0.37 -1.24
N GLU A 12 -7.70 -0.57 -1.35
CA GLU A 12 -7.23 -1.39 -0.23
C GLU A 12 -6.51 -0.52 0.80
N LEU A 13 -5.66 0.41 0.36
CA LEU A 13 -4.93 1.33 1.23
C LEU A 13 -5.88 2.24 2.03
N LYS A 14 -6.92 2.80 1.38
CA LYS A 14 -7.95 3.59 2.06
C LYS A 14 -8.77 2.76 3.04
N ALA A 15 -9.13 1.52 2.67
CA ALA A 15 -9.84 0.61 3.56
C ALA A 15 -8.99 0.25 4.78
N TRP A 16 -7.70 0.01 4.58
CA TRP A 16 -6.76 -0.27 5.66
C TRP A 16 -6.57 0.93 6.58
N LEU A 17 -6.48 2.15 6.04
CA LEU A 17 -6.42 3.39 6.84
C LEU A 17 -7.68 3.68 7.66
N LYS A 18 -8.83 3.13 7.26
CA LYS A 18 -10.12 3.43 7.91
C LYS A 18 -10.07 3.02 9.39
N GLY A 19 -10.19 4.00 10.28
CA GLY A 19 -10.15 3.79 11.73
C GLY A 19 -8.74 3.72 12.34
N ARG A 20 -7.68 3.96 11.56
CA ARG A 20 -6.29 3.96 12.04
C ARG A 20 -5.74 5.37 12.10
N LYS A 21 -5.28 5.79 13.28
CA LYS A 21 -4.55 7.07 13.45
C LYS A 21 -3.06 6.97 13.12
N GLY A 22 -2.55 5.76 12.90
CA GLY A 22 -1.16 5.47 12.59
C GLY A 22 -0.93 3.97 12.50
N TRP A 23 0.30 3.59 12.19
CA TRP A 23 0.74 2.20 12.10
C TRP A 23 2.19 2.11 12.57
N ASN A 24 2.57 0.93 13.03
CA ASN A 24 3.95 0.60 13.37
C ASN A 24 4.57 -0.24 12.25
N HIS A 25 5.84 -0.63 12.43
CA HIS A 25 6.55 -1.44 11.45
C HIS A 25 5.91 -2.82 11.20
N ASN A 26 5.34 -3.46 12.24
CA ASN A 26 4.67 -4.76 12.08
C ASN A 26 3.38 -4.63 11.26
N GLU A 27 2.58 -3.60 11.52
CA GLU A 27 1.36 -3.32 10.77
C GLU A 27 1.67 -2.99 9.30
N TRP A 28 2.79 -2.31 9.06
CA TRP A 28 3.32 -2.07 7.73
C TRP A 28 3.68 -3.36 7.00
N LEU A 29 4.43 -4.26 7.63
CA LEU A 29 4.78 -5.57 7.05
C LEU A 29 3.53 -6.43 6.80
N ALA A 30 2.56 -6.40 7.72
CA ALA A 30 1.29 -7.10 7.57
C ALA A 30 0.50 -6.59 6.36
N LEU A 31 0.45 -5.28 6.15
CA LEU A 31 -0.16 -4.66 4.97
C LEU A 31 0.53 -5.12 3.68
N LEU A 32 1.86 -5.10 3.62
CA LEU A 32 2.59 -5.55 2.43
C LEU A 32 2.30 -7.02 2.12
N ARG A 33 2.22 -7.88 3.15
CA ARG A 33 1.90 -9.30 2.98
C ARG A 33 0.47 -9.50 2.46
N ASP A 34 -0.49 -8.76 3.00
CA ASP A 34 -1.90 -8.80 2.56
C ASP A 34 -2.04 -8.34 1.11
N LEU A 35 -1.42 -7.22 0.75
CA LEU A 35 -1.39 -6.70 -0.63
C LEU A 35 -0.73 -7.70 -1.59
N ARG A 36 0.36 -8.34 -1.18
CA ARG A 36 1.03 -9.39 -1.96
C ARG A 36 0.09 -10.58 -2.20
N GLY A 37 -0.61 -11.04 -1.17
CA GLY A 37 -1.60 -12.12 -1.25
C GLY A 37 -2.78 -11.80 -2.18
N LYS A 38 -3.11 -10.52 -2.33
CA LYS A 38 -4.15 -10.01 -3.24
C LYS A 38 -3.68 -9.79 -4.69
N GLY A 39 -2.42 -10.10 -5.00
CA GLY A 39 -1.86 -9.95 -6.36
C GLY A 39 -1.15 -8.61 -6.62
N TYR A 40 -0.92 -7.79 -5.59
CA TYR A 40 -0.17 -6.54 -5.72
C TYR A 40 1.36 -6.72 -5.54
N GLY A 41 1.88 -7.92 -5.83
CA GLY A 41 3.30 -8.28 -5.70
C GLY A 41 4.25 -7.23 -6.29
N GLN A 42 3.96 -6.74 -7.49
CA GLN A 42 4.74 -5.68 -8.15
C GLN A 42 4.99 -4.41 -7.32
N PHE A 43 4.10 -4.09 -6.38
CA PHE A 43 4.27 -2.98 -5.45
C PHE A 43 4.93 -3.40 -4.13
N THR A 44 4.68 -4.62 -3.68
CA THR A 44 5.15 -5.10 -2.36
C THR A 44 6.54 -5.74 -2.43
N ASP A 45 6.95 -6.22 -3.59
CA ASP A 45 8.24 -6.89 -3.82
C ASP A 45 9.33 -5.90 -4.25
N THR A 46 8.98 -4.67 -4.65
CA THR A 46 9.93 -3.61 -5.05
C THR A 46 10.02 -2.48 -4.03
N GLN A 47 11.20 -1.84 -3.92
CA GLN A 47 11.38 -0.69 -3.03
C GLN A 47 10.55 0.52 -3.47
N GLU A 48 10.48 0.80 -4.78
CA GLU A 48 9.70 1.90 -5.34
C GLU A 48 8.19 1.74 -5.10
N GLY A 49 7.70 0.49 -5.19
CA GLY A 49 6.31 0.18 -4.89
C GLY A 49 5.97 0.38 -3.42
N ARG A 50 6.85 -0.08 -2.52
CA ARG A 50 6.74 0.15 -1.07
C ARG A 50 6.76 1.64 -0.73
N ASP A 51 7.68 2.41 -1.32
CA ASP A 51 7.75 3.86 -1.17
C ASP A 51 6.43 4.54 -1.61
N SER A 52 5.90 4.13 -2.76
CA SER A 52 4.64 4.66 -3.27
C SER A 52 3.45 4.34 -2.36
N ILE A 53 3.40 3.12 -1.80
CA ILE A 53 2.40 2.75 -0.79
C ILE A 53 2.55 3.62 0.45
N GLY A 54 3.78 3.77 0.97
CA GLY A 54 4.08 4.60 2.14
C GLY A 54 3.60 6.03 1.96
N LYS A 55 4.01 6.69 0.86
CA LYS A 55 3.60 8.05 0.50
C LYS A 55 2.09 8.20 0.42
N PHE A 56 1.40 7.23 -0.20
CA PHE A 56 -0.05 7.25 -0.26
C PHE A 56 -0.69 7.19 1.13
N LEU A 57 -0.20 6.31 2.00
CA LEU A 57 -0.73 6.17 3.36
C LEU A 57 -0.50 7.43 4.18
N GLU A 58 0.70 8.03 4.10
CA GLU A 58 1.03 9.28 4.78
C GLU A 58 0.15 10.44 4.30
N ALA A 59 -0.07 10.56 2.98
CA ALA A 59 -0.92 11.60 2.40
C ALA A 59 -2.41 11.44 2.75
N ASN A 60 -2.88 10.21 2.99
CA ASN A 60 -4.28 9.90 3.32
C ASN A 60 -4.50 9.68 4.82
N ARG A 61 -3.46 9.84 5.65
CA ARG A 61 -3.58 9.74 7.11
C ARG A 61 -4.47 10.89 7.59
N SER A 62 -5.67 10.59 8.08
CA SER A 62 -6.50 11.60 8.74
C SER A 62 -5.79 12.10 10.01
N LYS A 63 -5.67 13.43 10.14
CA LYS A 63 -5.19 14.12 11.36
C LYS A 63 -6.10 13.82 12.55
#